data_AF-A0AAU5ZT46-F1
#
_entry.id   AF-A0AAU5ZT46-F1
#
_cell.length_a   1.000
_cell.length_b   1.000
_cell.length_c   1.000
_cell.angle_alpha   90.00
_cell.angle_beta   90.00
_cell.angle_gamma   90.00
#
_symmetry.space_group_name_H-M   'P 1'
#
loop_
_entity.id
_entity.type
_entity.pdbx_description
1 polymer ?
#
loop_
_entity_poly.entity_id
_entity_poly.type
_entity_poly.pdbx_seq_one_letter_code
_entity_poly.pdbx_strand_id
1 'polypeptide(L)' 'MVEHTTVVHGITRDKTHRGGWTEHEPTGRAVVRCTCGLDSGLVAETQAVQIADDHRRTAAEARVLTA' A
#
# COMPACT_ATOMS: atom_id res chain seq x y z
N MET A 1 -9.37 12.99 -16.07
CA MET A 1 -9.06 11.58 -15.77
C MET A 1 -7.92 11.59 -14.76
N VAL A 2 -8.15 11.19 -13.51
CA VAL A 2 -7.06 11.11 -12.52
C VAL A 2 -6.23 9.88 -12.86
N GLU A 3 -4.91 10.04 -12.97
CA GLU A 3 -4.03 8.89 -13.11
C GLU A 3 -3.98 8.13 -11.79
N HIS A 4 -4.28 6.84 -11.80
CA HIS A 4 -4.22 5.98 -10.62
C HIS A 4 -2.79 5.45 -10.45
N THR A 5 -2.09 5.91 -9.42
CA THR A 5 -0.82 5.35 -8.98
C THR A 5 -1.03 4.75 -7.59
N THR A 6 -1.18 3.42 -7.54
CA THR A 6 -1.40 2.67 -6.31
C THR A 6 -0.08 2.21 -5.73
N VAL A 7 0.19 2.55 -4.47
CA VAL A 7 1.42 2.20 -3.75
C VAL A 7 1.06 1.46 -2.47
N VAL A 8 1.76 0.36 -2.21
CA VAL A 8 1.68 -0.39 -0.96
C VAL A 8 2.92 -0.07 -0.13
N HIS A 9 2.72 0.51 1.05
CA HIS A 9 3.78 0.82 2.00
C HIS A 9 3.78 -0.19 3.13
N GLY A 10 4.76 -1.11 3.11
CA GLY A 10 5.03 -2.01 4.22
C GLY A 10 5.49 -1.23 5.45
N ILE A 11 4.97 -1.59 6.61
CA ILE A 11 5.33 -0.98 7.88
C ILE A 11 6.45 -1.82 8.50
N THR A 12 7.60 -1.18 8.71
CA THR A 12 8.71 -1.73 9.49
C THR A 12 8.66 -1.21 10.91
N ARG A 13 9.16 -2.01 11.84
CA ARG A 13 9.42 -1.60 13.20
C ARG A 13 10.92 -1.49 13.39
N ASP A 14 11.32 -0.37 13.97
CA ASP A 14 12.71 -0.12 14.28
C ASP A 14 13.06 -0.68 15.66
N LYS A 15 14.18 -1.38 15.72
CA LYS A 15 14.76 -1.89 16.96
C LYS A 15 16.20 -1.44 17.05
N THR A 16 16.47 -0.53 17.98
CA THR A 16 17.83 -0.05 18.22
C THR A 16 18.58 -1.04 19.11
N HIS A 17 19.75 -1.48 18.65
CA HIS A 17 20.61 -2.40 19.39
C HIS A 17 21.70 -1.65 20.16
N ARG A 18 22.19 -2.32 21.21
CA ARG A 18 23.36 -1.85 21.98
C ARG A 18 24.60 -1.93 21.07
N GLY A 19 24.94 -0.81 20.46
CA GLY A 19 25.91 -0.72 19.36
C GLY A 19 25.60 0.42 18.38
N GLY A 20 24.40 1.00 18.46
CA GLY A 20 24.01 2.19 17.70
C GLY A 20 23.45 1.91 16.30
N TRP A 21 23.34 0.64 15.89
CA TRP A 21 22.64 0.25 14.68
C TRP A 21 21.16 -0.04 14.96
N THR A 22 20.34 0.19 13.93
CA THR A 22 18.89 -0.04 13.95
C THR A 22 18.57 -1.20 13.03
N GLU A 23 17.89 -2.21 13.58
CA GLU A 23 17.30 -3.31 12.83
C GLU A 23 15.89 -2.91 12.40
N HIS A 24 15.56 -3.12 11.12
CA HIS A 24 14.23 -2.88 10.57
C HIS A 24 13.51 -4.21 10.43
N GLU A 25 12.60 -4.50 11.36
CA GLU A 25 11.82 -5.74 11.36
C GLU A 25 10.50 -5.52 10.59
N PRO A 26 10.15 -6.36 9.60
CA PRO A 26 8.85 -6.28 8.94
C PRO A 26 7.73 -6.61 9.92
N THR A 27 6.71 -5.76 10.01
CA THR A 27 5.59 -5.99 10.94
C THR A 27 4.49 -6.89 10.35
N GLY A 28 4.59 -7.23 9.05
CA GLY A 28 3.52 -7.90 8.31
C GLY A 28 2.28 -7.03 8.11
N ARG A 29 2.38 -5.72 8.35
CA ARG A 29 1.30 -4.75 8.14
C ARG A 29 1.70 -3.75 7.06
N ALA A 30 0.72 -3.23 6.33
CA ALA A 30 0.95 -2.26 5.27
C ALA A 30 -0.22 -1.28 5.13
N VAL A 31 0.03 -0.19 4.42
CA VAL A 31 -0.98 0.81 4.01
C VAL A 31 -0.98 0.91 2.50
N VAL A 32 -2.17 0.94 1.89
CA VAL A 32 -2.34 1.20 0.46
C VAL A 32 -2.75 2.64 0.27
N ARG A 33 -2.07 3.34 -0.63
CA ARG A 33 -2.43 4.69 -1.05
C ARG A 33 -2.57 4.77 -2.56
N CYS A 34 -3.54 5.55 -3.03
CA CYS A 34 -3.67 5.89 -4.44
C CYS A 34 -3.84 7.41 -4.60
N THR A 35 -3.31 7.94 -5.69
CA THR A 35 -3.48 9.34 -6.12
C THR A 35 -4.93 9.76 -6.32
N CYS A 36 -5.86 8.80 -6.48
CA CYS A 36 -7.29 9.07 -6.53
C CYS A 36 -7.94 9.30 -5.14
N GLY A 37 -7.17 9.23 -4.06
CA GLY A 37 -7.66 9.42 -2.68
C GLY A 37 -7.94 8.13 -1.90
N LEU A 38 -7.62 6.95 -2.43
CA LEU A 38 -7.67 5.71 -1.65
C LEU A 38 -6.61 5.77 -0.53
N ASP A 39 -7.04 5.54 0.71
CA ASP A 39 -6.17 5.21 1.85
C ASP A 39 -6.83 4.04 2.61
N SER A 40 -6.15 2.89 2.67
CA SER A 40 -6.70 1.68 3.30
C SER A 40 -6.61 1.69 4.83
N GLY A 41 -5.91 2.65 5.42
CA GLY A 41 -5.37 2.51 6.76
C GLY A 41 -4.43 1.30 6.89
N LEU A 42 -4.15 0.94 8.15
CA LEU A 42 -3.09 -0.01 8.51
C LEU A 42 -3.64 -1.44 8.58
N VAL A 43 -3.46 -2.21 7.50
CA VAL A 43 -3.99 -3.57 7.31
C VAL A 43 -2.88 -4.61 7.29
N ALA A 44 -3.21 -5.90 7.24
CA ALA A 44 -2.23 -6.95 6.99
C ALA A 44 -1.62 -6.78 5.59
N GLU A 45 -0.35 -7.12 5.41
CA GLU A 45 0.36 -6.95 4.13
C GLU A 45 -0.31 -7.71 2.98
N THR A 46 -0.74 -8.95 3.23
CA THR A 46 -1.48 -9.76 2.25
C THR A 46 -2.79 -9.10 1.83
N GLN A 47 -3.51 -8.49 2.78
CA GLN A 47 -4.73 -7.74 2.51
C GLN A 47 -4.44 -6.43 1.76
N ALA A 48 -3.34 -5.75 2.06
CA ALA A 48 -2.93 -4.55 1.33
C ALA A 48 -2.66 -4.84 -0.15
N VAL A 49 -2.00 -5.96 -0.45
CA VAL A 49 -1.78 -6.41 -1.83
C VAL A 49 -3.11 -6.67 -2.54
N GLN A 50 -4.05 -7.35 -1.87
CA GLN A 50 -5.38 -7.59 -2.44
C GLN A 50 -6.15 -6.29 -2.73
N ILE A 51 -6.13 -5.33 -1.79
CA ILE A 51 -6.77 -4.02 -1.96
C ILE A 51 -6.15 -3.26 -3.14
N ALA A 52 -4.81 -3.29 -3.26
CA ALA A 52 -4.14 -2.62 -4.36
C ALA A 52 -4.47 -3.24 -5.72
N ASP A 53 -4.54 -4.58 -5.80
CA ASP A 53 -4.88 -5.28 -7.03
C ASP A 53 -6.33 -5.02 -7.47
N ASP A 54 -7.28 -5.15 -6.54
CA ASP A 54 -8.69 -4.90 -6.80
C ASP A 54 -8.92 -3.45 -7.25
N HIS A 55 -8.29 -2.48 -6.58
CA HIS A 55 -8.39 -1.08 -6.95
C HIS A 55 -7.85 -0.78 -8.35
N ARG A 56 -6.69 -1.38 -8.71
CA ARG A 56 -6.11 -1.22 -10.06
C ARG A 56 -7.04 -1.79 -11.13
N ARG A 57 -7.67 -2.94 -10.86
CA ARG A 57 -8.64 -3.56 -11.76
C ARG A 57 -9.87 -2.68 -11.96
N THR A 58 -10.50 -2.21 -10.88
CA THR A 58 -11.67 -1.31 -10.97
C THR A 58 -11.32 0.00 -11.67
N ALA A 59 -10.14 0.58 -11.41
CA ALA A 59 -9.70 1.79 -12.08
C ALA A 59 -9.50 1.57 -13.60
N ALA A 60 -9.00 0.41 -14.02
CA ALA A 60 -8.88 0.06 -15.43
C ALA A 60 -10.25 -0.13 -16.10
N GLU A 61 -11.17 -0.83 -15.43
CA GLU A 61 -12.56 -1.04 -15.89
C GLU A 61 -13.30 0.29 -16.07
N ALA A 62 -13.17 1.22 -15.12
CA ALA A 62 -13.77 2.55 -15.19
C ALA A 62 -13.25 3.36 -16.38
N ARG A 63 -11.96 3.24 -16.73
CA ARG A 63 -11.37 3.92 -17.90
C ARG A 63 -11.95 3.43 -19.21
N VAL A 64 -12.24 2.12 -19.33
CA VAL A 64 -12.82 1.52 -20.54
C VAL A 64 -14.27 1.98 -20.77
N LEU A 65 -15.04 2.20 -19.71
CA LEU A 65 -16.45 2.61 -19.80
C LEU A 65 -16.64 4.11 -20.11
N THR A 66 -15.61 4.92 -19.90
CA THR A 66 -15.63 6.37 -20.17
C THR A 66 -14.86 6.78 -21.44
N ALA A 67 -14.34 5.82 -22.21
CA ALA A 67 -13.55 6.03 -23.43
C ALA A 67 -14.39 5.94 -24.70
#